data_AF-M4DY04-F1
#
_entry.id   AF-M4DY04-F1
#
_cell.length_a   1.000
_cell.length_b   1.000
_cell.length_c   1.000
_cell.angle_alpha   90.00
_cell.angle_beta   90.00
_cell.angle_gamma   90.00
#
_symmetry.space_group_name_H-M   'P 1'
#
loop_
_entity.id
_entity.type
_entity.pdbx_description
1 polymer ?
#
loop_
_entity_poly.entity_id
_entity_poly.type
_entity_poly.pdbx_seq_one_letter_code
_entity_poly.pdbx_strand_id
1 'polypeptide(L)'
;MRKKKLVRLEMVRRSLRMRADIRIMKHLVTWPTSKVVLYVGSLEHIFKQEGMRGLYPYRHGSSLEIGRATNHPLWVVKTRLQMDDVTLNLYDDDDDDYLSGNDMMDPSEDGHDSVQDDYTNAAGNRVRRRRKRRHSKCWKHFEILGDKLPDGTTKLSLISPSVISKLSTTSVPTMAINVASRRLSSGTALRRAMRSYSTFREERDTFGPIQVPSDKLWGAQTQRSLQNFEIGGERERMPEPIVRAFGVLKKCAAKVIANRAAEILGGDKCVHPNDHVNRSQSSNDTFPTVMHIAAATEINSRLIPSLKTLHSTLHSKSFQFKDIVKIGRTHTQDAPPLTLGQEFGGYATQVKYGLNRVTCTLPRLYQLAQGGTAVGTGLNTKKGFDVKIAAAVAEETNLPFVTAENKFEALAAHDACVETSGSLNTIATSLMKIANDIRFLGSGPRCGLGELVLPENEPGSSIMPGKVNPTQCEALTMVCAQVMGNHVAVTVGGSNGHFELNVFKPVIASALLHSIRLVADASASFEKNCVRGIEANRERISKLLHESLMLVTSLNPKIGYDNAAAVAKKADKEGSTLKEAALKLGVLTAEEFDMCCFFCSQSFIDQVLLQ
;
A
#
# COMPACT_ATOMS: atom_id res chain seq x y z
N MET A 1 41.32 -6.20 56.11
CA MET A 1 41.73 -7.08 55.00
C MET A 1 40.58 -8.04 54.73
N ARG A 2 40.06 -8.29 53.52
CA ARG A 2 40.20 -7.72 52.17
C ARG A 2 38.85 -7.94 51.46
N LYS A 3 38.45 -6.92 50.70
CA LYS A 3 37.36 -6.82 49.73
C LYS A 3 37.02 -8.14 49.00
N LYS A 4 35.72 -8.46 48.90
CA LYS A 4 35.00 -8.87 47.67
C LYS A 4 33.56 -9.32 48.00
N LYS A 5 32.59 -8.42 47.84
CA LYS A 5 31.20 -8.66 47.39
C LYS A 5 30.35 -7.40 47.63
N LEU A 6 30.69 -6.34 46.89
CA LEU A 6 29.73 -5.30 46.53
C LEU A 6 29.28 -5.59 45.10
N VAL A 7 28.03 -5.25 44.76
CA VAL A 7 27.33 -5.49 43.47
C VAL A 7 26.60 -6.84 43.32
N ARG A 8 25.98 -7.34 44.39
CA ARG A 8 24.87 -8.31 44.25
C ARG A 8 23.78 -8.15 45.32
N LEU A 9 23.47 -6.89 45.63
CA LEU A 9 22.51 -6.50 46.67
C LEU A 9 21.74 -5.21 46.26
N GLU A 10 21.34 -5.11 44.99
CA GLU A 10 20.49 -4.02 44.47
C GLU A 10 19.40 -4.54 43.51
N MET A 11 18.97 -5.80 43.65
CA MET A 11 17.92 -6.38 42.78
C MET A 11 16.89 -7.26 43.50
N VAL A 12 16.80 -7.16 44.83
CA VAL A 12 15.78 -7.87 45.64
C VAL A 12 15.01 -6.93 46.57
N ARG A 13 15.16 -5.60 46.42
CA ARG A 13 14.45 -4.58 47.23
C ARG A 13 13.50 -3.67 46.43
N ARG A 14 12.94 -4.17 45.32
CA ARG A 14 11.86 -3.50 44.57
C ARG A 14 10.61 -4.36 44.32
N SER A 15 10.40 -5.42 45.10
CA SER A 15 9.24 -6.31 44.95
C SER A 15 8.30 -6.36 46.16
N LEU A 16 8.49 -5.52 47.19
CA LEU A 16 7.65 -5.53 48.40
C LEU A 16 7.48 -4.11 48.97
N ARG A 17 6.62 -3.31 48.32
CA ARG A 17 5.86 -2.17 48.89
C ARG A 17 4.98 -1.56 47.80
N MET A 18 3.79 -2.12 47.60
CA MET A 18 2.54 -1.42 47.25
C MET A 18 1.38 -2.42 47.31
N ARG A 19 1.09 -2.89 48.53
CA ARG A 19 -0.24 -3.37 48.95
C ARG A 19 -0.46 -2.89 50.39
N ALA A 20 -1.46 -2.01 50.53
CA ALA A 20 -2.13 -1.45 51.71
C ALA A 20 -2.44 0.02 51.33
N ASP A 21 -3.66 0.52 51.19
CA ASP A 21 -5.01 0.15 51.65
C ASP A 21 -6.00 0.43 50.49
N ILE A 22 -7.10 -0.29 50.31
CA ILE A 22 -8.39 0.01 50.93
C ILE A 22 -9.24 -1.26 51.00
N ARG A 23 -9.98 -1.33 52.10
CA ARG A 23 -10.78 -2.41 52.65
C ARG A 23 -12.27 -2.20 52.32
N ILE A 24 -13.05 -3.30 52.36
CA ILE A 24 -14.53 -3.40 52.53
C ILE A 24 -15.32 -3.23 51.19
N MET A 25 -16.19 -4.12 50.71
CA MET A 25 -17.13 -5.07 51.36
C MET A 25 -17.44 -6.30 50.45
N LYS A 26 -17.62 -7.49 51.04
CA LYS A 26 -18.17 -8.74 50.45
C LYS A 26 -19.70 -8.59 50.26
N HIS A 27 -20.46 -9.18 49.33
CA HIS A 27 -20.60 -10.58 48.88
C HIS A 27 -21.44 -10.67 47.56
N LEU A 28 -21.12 -11.67 46.72
CA LEU A 28 -21.97 -12.45 45.78
C LEU A 28 -22.98 -11.74 44.84
N VAL A 29 -22.67 -11.71 43.53
CA VAL A 29 -23.55 -12.17 42.41
C VAL A 29 -22.66 -12.66 41.25
N THR A 30 -23.14 -13.71 40.60
CA THR A 30 -22.66 -14.48 39.45
C THR A 30 -22.30 -13.67 38.19
N TRP A 31 -21.30 -14.15 37.44
CA TRP A 31 -20.82 -13.59 36.17
C TRP A 31 -21.73 -14.00 35.00
N PRO A 32 -22.20 -13.07 34.13
CA PRO A 32 -22.66 -13.43 32.81
C PRO A 32 -21.51 -13.40 31.80
N THR A 33 -21.55 -14.41 30.94
CA THR A 33 -20.80 -14.64 29.71
C THR A 33 -20.47 -13.39 28.89
N SER A 34 -19.18 -13.21 28.61
CA SER A 34 -18.68 -12.25 27.63
C SER A 34 -19.14 -12.64 26.22
N LYS A 35 -20.04 -11.84 25.64
CA LYS A 35 -20.35 -11.86 24.21
C LYS A 35 -19.11 -11.42 23.43
N VAL A 36 -18.54 -12.34 22.66
CA VAL A 36 -17.69 -12.02 21.52
C VAL A 36 -18.59 -11.43 20.44
N VAL A 37 -18.40 -10.16 20.12
CA VAL A 37 -18.97 -9.55 18.90
C VAL A 37 -18.04 -9.94 17.75
N LEU A 38 -18.39 -11.03 17.06
CA LEU A 38 -17.88 -11.31 15.72
C LEU A 38 -18.57 -10.34 14.76
N TYR A 39 -17.81 -9.38 14.24
CA TYR A 39 -18.21 -8.62 13.07
C TYR A 39 -18.12 -9.55 11.84
N VAL A 40 -19.24 -10.15 11.45
CA VAL A 40 -19.40 -10.75 10.13
C VAL A 40 -19.94 -9.66 9.22
N GLY A 41 -19.03 -8.93 8.59
CA GLY A 41 -19.35 -8.04 7.47
C GLY A 41 -19.50 -8.85 6.18
N SER A 42 -20.73 -8.93 5.68
CA SER A 42 -21.11 -9.16 4.28
C SER A 42 -20.47 -10.34 3.53
N LEU A 43 -21.05 -11.53 3.73
CA LEU A 43 -21.12 -12.57 2.70
C LEU A 43 -22.48 -12.45 1.97
N GLU A 44 -22.62 -11.43 1.13
CA GLU A 44 -23.66 -11.41 0.09
C GLU A 44 -22.99 -11.57 -1.27
N HIS A 45 -22.66 -12.81 -1.66
CA HIS A 45 -22.65 -13.26 -3.07
C HIS A 45 -22.37 -14.77 -3.24
N ILE A 46 -23.05 -15.65 -2.50
CA ILE A 46 -23.24 -17.06 -2.94
C ILE A 46 -24.63 -17.50 -2.49
N PHE A 47 -25.67 -17.19 -3.28
CA PHE A 47 -26.93 -17.96 -3.41
C PHE A 47 -27.81 -17.23 -4.43
N LYS A 48 -27.46 -17.36 -5.72
CA LYS A 48 -28.36 -17.06 -6.84
C LYS A 48 -28.14 -18.11 -7.95
N GLN A 49 -28.64 -19.31 -7.67
CA GLN A 49 -29.04 -20.41 -8.55
C GLN A 49 -29.54 -21.44 -7.51
N GLU A 50 -30.83 -21.64 -7.26
CA GLU A 50 -31.92 -21.89 -8.19
C GLU A 50 -33.23 -21.27 -7.66
N GLY A 51 -34.17 -21.02 -8.56
CA GLY A 51 -35.34 -20.21 -8.30
C GLY A 51 -36.44 -20.86 -7.47
N MET A 52 -37.16 -20.03 -6.71
CA MET A 52 -38.60 -20.15 -6.54
C MET A 52 -39.25 -18.76 -6.44
N ARG A 53 -40.43 -18.66 -7.04
CA ARG A 53 -41.26 -17.46 -7.26
C ARG A 53 -42.25 -17.24 -6.12
N GLY A 54 -42.68 -15.98 -5.96
CA GLY A 54 -43.95 -15.56 -5.31
C GLY A 54 -43.83 -15.38 -3.79
N LEU A 55 -44.39 -14.37 -3.13
CA LEU A 55 -45.45 -13.40 -3.40
C LEU A 55 -45.23 -12.17 -2.48
N TYR A 56 -45.54 -10.97 -2.97
CA TYR A 56 -45.91 -9.79 -2.17
C TYR A 56 -47.46 -9.67 -2.20
N PRO A 57 -48.13 -8.75 -1.46
CA PRO A 57 -47.84 -8.04 -0.19
C PRO A 57 -49.06 -8.07 0.78
N TYR A 58 -48.97 -7.55 2.02
CA TYR A 58 -50.12 -6.86 2.66
C TYR A 58 -49.71 -5.88 3.79
N ARG A 59 -50.42 -4.74 3.84
CA ARG A 59 -50.29 -3.57 4.73
C ARG A 59 -51.28 -3.60 5.90
N HIS A 60 -51.05 -2.68 6.86
CA HIS A 60 -51.83 -2.21 8.03
C HIS A 60 -51.36 -2.80 9.37
N GLY A 61 -51.14 -2.05 10.45
CA GLY A 61 -51.51 -0.67 10.78
C GLY A 61 -52.51 -0.67 11.93
N SER A 62 -52.03 -0.58 13.17
CA SER A 62 -52.85 -0.17 14.33
C SER A 62 -51.98 0.05 15.58
N SER A 63 -52.14 1.25 16.12
CA SER A 63 -51.66 1.82 17.39
C SER A 63 -52.36 1.23 18.62
N LEU A 64 -51.67 1.09 19.76
CA LEU A 64 -52.24 1.34 21.08
C LEU A 64 -51.16 1.63 22.15
N GLU A 65 -51.57 2.44 23.13
CA GLU A 65 -50.81 3.19 24.13
C GLU A 65 -50.22 2.40 25.31
N ILE A 66 -49.46 3.17 26.09
CA ILE A 66 -48.55 2.89 27.20
C ILE A 66 -49.26 2.32 28.44
N GLY A 67 -48.66 1.29 29.04
CA GLY A 67 -48.83 0.91 30.44
C GLY A 67 -47.47 0.66 31.09
N ARG A 68 -47.16 1.37 32.18
CA ARG A 68 -45.87 1.31 32.87
C ARG A 68 -45.89 0.22 33.96
N ALA A 69 -44.77 -0.52 34.01
CA ALA A 69 -44.23 -1.34 35.11
C ALA A 69 -44.85 -2.74 35.34
N THR A 70 -44.16 -3.80 34.91
CA THR A 70 -43.17 -4.56 35.73
C THR A 70 -42.74 -5.85 34.99
N ASN A 71 -41.44 -6.18 35.10
CA ASN A 71 -40.78 -7.47 34.79
C ASN A 71 -40.77 -8.02 33.32
N HIS A 72 -39.55 -8.15 32.78
CA HIS A 72 -39.16 -8.90 31.57
C HIS A 72 -39.59 -10.39 31.62
N PRO A 73 -39.86 -11.06 30.46
CA PRO A 73 -38.78 -11.59 29.63
C PRO A 73 -38.92 -11.42 28.10
N LEU A 74 -37.76 -11.35 27.46
CA LEU A 74 -37.53 -11.39 26.02
C LEU A 74 -37.94 -12.75 25.42
N TRP A 75 -38.61 -12.69 24.27
CA TRP A 75 -38.86 -13.83 23.40
C TRP A 75 -37.55 -14.30 22.75
N VAL A 76 -37.17 -15.55 22.99
CA VAL A 76 -36.10 -16.26 22.29
C VAL A 76 -36.73 -17.08 21.17
N VAL A 77 -36.40 -16.76 19.91
CA VAL A 77 -36.68 -17.65 18.77
C VAL A 77 -35.71 -18.83 18.86
N LYS A 78 -36.27 -20.02 19.05
CA LYS A 78 -35.56 -21.29 19.15
C LYS A 78 -35.40 -21.88 17.74
N THR A 79 -34.27 -21.66 17.08
CA THR A 79 -33.88 -22.49 15.92
C THR A 79 -33.27 -23.79 16.42
N ARG A 80 -33.99 -24.89 16.20
CA ARG A 80 -33.58 -26.27 16.45
C ARG A 80 -32.69 -26.72 15.28
N LEU A 81 -31.38 -26.87 15.51
CA LEU A 81 -30.53 -27.66 14.64
C LEU A 81 -30.68 -29.11 15.09
N GLN A 82 -31.33 -29.91 14.25
CA GLN A 82 -31.34 -31.36 14.35
C GLN A 82 -30.01 -31.83 13.74
N MET A 83 -29.11 -32.38 14.57
CA MET A 83 -28.00 -33.19 14.07
C MET A 83 -28.55 -34.60 13.93
N ASP A 84 -28.65 -35.08 12.70
CA ASP A 84 -28.92 -36.48 12.44
C ASP A 84 -27.65 -37.30 12.65
N ASP A 85 -27.84 -38.47 13.26
CA ASP A 85 -26.83 -39.45 13.61
C ASP A 85 -25.96 -39.87 12.41
N VAL A 86 -24.63 -39.80 12.58
CA VAL A 86 -23.71 -40.66 11.84
C VAL A 86 -22.80 -41.33 12.86
N THR A 87 -22.95 -42.64 12.90
CA THR A 87 -22.31 -43.62 13.77
C THR A 87 -20.79 -43.61 13.55
N LEU A 88 -20.03 -43.42 14.63
CA LEU A 88 -18.60 -43.72 14.70
C LEU A 88 -18.43 -45.24 14.79
N ASN A 89 -17.90 -45.86 13.74
CA ASN A 89 -17.31 -47.20 13.86
C ASN A 89 -15.84 -47.03 14.25
N LEU A 90 -15.55 -47.40 15.50
CA LEU A 90 -14.22 -47.75 15.97
C LEU A 90 -13.91 -49.16 15.44
N TYR A 91 -12.76 -49.32 14.79
CA TYR A 91 -12.07 -50.59 14.68
C TYR A 91 -10.69 -50.40 15.29
N ASP A 92 -10.53 -50.95 16.49
CA ASP A 92 -9.26 -51.46 17.00
C ASP A 92 -8.94 -52.74 16.21
N ASP A 93 -7.69 -52.91 15.80
CA ASP A 93 -7.05 -54.22 15.69
C ASP A 93 -5.53 -53.98 15.81
N ASP A 94 -5.00 -54.35 16.97
CA ASP A 94 -3.60 -54.73 17.17
C ASP A 94 -3.33 -56.02 16.40
N ASP A 95 -2.19 -56.12 15.72
CA ASP A 95 -1.36 -57.34 15.73
C ASP A 95 0.02 -57.09 15.09
N ASP A 96 1.02 -57.65 15.77
CA ASP A 96 2.45 -57.68 15.49
C ASP A 96 2.81 -58.37 14.16
N ASP A 97 3.91 -57.96 13.51
CA ASP A 97 5.12 -58.82 13.44
C ASP A 97 6.28 -58.22 12.63
N TYR A 98 7.48 -58.54 13.12
CA TYR A 98 8.79 -58.32 12.52
C TYR A 98 8.94 -59.04 11.17
N LEU A 99 9.74 -58.49 10.24
CA LEU A 99 10.87 -59.20 9.63
C LEU A 99 11.75 -58.27 8.76
N SER A 100 13.05 -58.40 9.01
CA SER A 100 14.20 -57.87 8.28
C SER A 100 14.36 -58.48 6.89
N GLY A 101 14.94 -57.72 5.94
CA GLY A 101 15.53 -58.28 4.72
C GLY A 101 16.09 -57.22 3.78
N ASN A 102 17.42 -57.14 3.72
CA ASN A 102 18.16 -56.51 2.63
C ASN A 102 17.83 -57.20 1.30
N ASP A 103 17.81 -56.46 0.19
CA ASP A 103 18.74 -56.73 -0.91
C ASP A 103 18.70 -55.66 -2.02
N MET A 104 19.89 -55.41 -2.56
CA MET A 104 20.20 -54.51 -3.66
C MET A 104 19.75 -55.08 -5.00
N MET A 105 19.27 -54.24 -5.91
CA MET A 105 19.62 -54.29 -7.34
C MET A 105 19.23 -53.00 -8.07
N ASP A 106 20.13 -52.54 -8.94
CA ASP A 106 20.02 -51.47 -9.94
C ASP A 106 20.27 -52.13 -11.33
N PRO A 107 20.22 -51.42 -12.48
CA PRO A 107 19.08 -50.99 -13.28
C PRO A 107 19.02 -51.64 -14.69
N SER A 108 17.85 -51.56 -15.34
CA SER A 108 17.58 -51.64 -16.81
C SER A 108 16.06 -51.84 -16.94
N GLU A 109 15.30 -51.39 -17.95
CA GLU A 109 15.54 -50.89 -19.30
C GLU A 109 14.24 -50.18 -19.76
N ASP A 110 14.35 -49.52 -20.91
CA ASP A 110 13.34 -48.79 -21.69
C ASP A 110 11.89 -49.34 -21.70
N GLY A 111 10.92 -48.41 -21.77
CA GLY A 111 9.53 -48.73 -22.06
C GLY A 111 8.65 -47.48 -22.18
N HIS A 112 8.52 -46.96 -23.39
CA HIS A 112 7.37 -46.13 -23.79
C HIS A 112 6.08 -46.88 -23.46
N ASP A 113 5.11 -46.24 -22.77
CA ASP A 113 3.72 -46.35 -23.18
C ASP A 113 2.80 -45.29 -22.56
N SER A 114 2.00 -44.71 -23.45
CA SER A 114 0.91 -43.78 -23.20
C SER A 114 -0.32 -44.50 -22.67
N VAL A 115 -0.80 -44.14 -21.48
CA VAL A 115 -2.08 -44.65 -20.96
C VAL A 115 -3.23 -43.77 -21.45
N GLN A 116 -4.11 -44.36 -22.26
CA GLN A 116 -5.40 -43.86 -22.69
C GLN A 116 -6.49 -44.67 -21.97
N ASP A 117 -7.25 -44.04 -21.07
CA ASP A 117 -8.39 -44.70 -20.40
C ASP A 117 -9.66 -44.58 -21.27
N ASP A 118 -10.13 -45.71 -21.79
CA ASP A 118 -11.42 -45.86 -22.47
C ASP A 118 -12.45 -46.48 -21.50
N TYR A 119 -13.60 -45.82 -21.30
CA TYR A 119 -14.76 -46.39 -20.59
C TYR A 119 -15.97 -46.53 -21.53
N THR A 120 -16.60 -47.71 -21.49
CA THR A 120 -17.89 -48.04 -22.12
C THR A 120 -19.06 -47.78 -21.17
N ASN A 121 -20.19 -47.28 -21.66
CA ASN A 121 -21.40 -47.12 -20.86
C ASN A 121 -22.30 -48.37 -20.91
N ALA A 122 -23.27 -48.44 -19.98
CA ALA A 122 -24.17 -49.57 -19.73
C ALA A 122 -25.16 -49.93 -20.87
N ALA A 123 -24.94 -49.42 -22.09
CA ALA A 123 -25.70 -49.78 -23.29
C ALA A 123 -24.80 -50.19 -24.47
N GLY A 124 -23.50 -50.45 -24.25
CA GLY A 124 -22.62 -51.10 -25.23
C GLY A 124 -22.16 -50.26 -26.44
N ASN A 125 -22.39 -48.95 -26.46
CA ASN A 125 -21.98 -48.09 -27.58
C ASN A 125 -20.70 -47.29 -27.29
N ARG A 126 -19.73 -47.30 -28.23
CA ARG A 126 -18.53 -46.43 -28.19
C ARG A 126 -18.90 -44.97 -28.49
N VAL A 127 -18.56 -44.05 -27.59
CA VAL A 127 -18.78 -42.59 -27.80
C VAL A 127 -17.45 -41.84 -27.83
N ARG A 128 -17.10 -41.24 -28.99
CA ARG A 128 -15.97 -40.30 -29.13
C ARG A 128 -16.39 -38.90 -28.67
N ARG A 129 -15.76 -38.36 -27.62
CA ARG A 129 -15.96 -36.95 -27.19
C ARG A 129 -14.83 -36.05 -27.71
N ARG A 130 -15.11 -35.25 -28.74
CA ARG A 130 -14.29 -34.08 -29.15
C ARG A 130 -14.49 -32.94 -28.15
N ARG A 131 -13.48 -32.59 -27.35
CA ARG A 131 -13.45 -31.34 -26.57
C ARG A 131 -13.11 -30.16 -27.48
N LYS A 132 -14.15 -29.40 -27.90
CA LYS A 132 -13.99 -28.03 -28.44
C LYS A 132 -13.72 -27.08 -27.28
N ARG A 133 -12.58 -26.37 -27.32
CA ARG A 133 -12.33 -25.18 -26.48
C ARG A 133 -13.38 -24.11 -26.81
N ARG A 134 -14.26 -23.78 -25.86
CA ARG A 134 -15.08 -22.57 -25.91
C ARG A 134 -14.28 -21.42 -25.30
N HIS A 135 -13.87 -20.47 -26.14
CA HIS A 135 -13.51 -19.12 -25.69
C HIS A 135 -14.79 -18.40 -25.28
N SER A 136 -14.89 -17.99 -24.01
CA SER A 136 -15.92 -17.06 -23.55
C SER A 136 -15.49 -15.62 -23.89
N LYS A 137 -16.12 -15.07 -24.93
CA LYS A 137 -16.24 -13.62 -25.12
C LYS A 137 -17.41 -13.13 -24.28
N CYS A 138 -17.17 -12.16 -23.39
CA CYS A 138 -18.17 -11.19 -22.94
C CYS A 138 -17.44 -9.92 -22.48
N TRP A 139 -17.22 -9.00 -23.42
CA TRP A 139 -17.03 -7.58 -23.14
C TRP A 139 -18.41 -6.92 -23.13
N LYS A 140 -18.68 -6.10 -22.11
CA LYS A 140 -19.89 -5.27 -22.03
C LYS A 140 -19.72 -4.01 -22.88
N HIS A 141 -20.69 -3.81 -23.76
CA HIS A 141 -21.28 -2.58 -24.29
C HIS A 141 -20.63 -1.24 -23.88
N PHE A 142 -20.12 -0.53 -24.90
CA PHE A 142 -20.22 0.92 -25.03
C PHE A 142 -21.12 1.19 -26.23
N GLU A 143 -22.28 1.82 -26.03
CA GLU A 143 -23.11 2.35 -27.10
C GLU A 143 -22.50 3.67 -27.58
N ILE A 144 -22.17 3.74 -28.87
CA ILE A 144 -21.95 4.99 -29.60
C ILE A 144 -23.14 5.14 -30.54
N LEU A 145 -23.95 6.16 -30.31
CA LEU A 145 -24.97 6.64 -31.24
C LEU A 145 -24.27 7.18 -32.50
N GLY A 146 -24.46 6.50 -33.63
CA GLY A 146 -24.02 6.95 -34.94
C GLY A 146 -25.02 6.49 -36.00
N ASP A 147 -25.65 7.45 -36.68
CA ASP A 147 -26.67 7.23 -37.70
C ASP A 147 -26.13 6.42 -38.89
N LYS A 148 -26.96 5.49 -39.40
CA LYS A 148 -26.68 4.71 -40.62
C LYS A 148 -27.08 5.50 -41.87
N LEU A 149 -26.19 5.57 -42.85
CA LEU A 149 -26.54 5.97 -44.22
C LEU A 149 -27.23 4.80 -44.98
N PRO A 150 -28.09 5.09 -45.97
CA PRO A 150 -29.03 4.12 -46.55
C PRO A 150 -28.43 2.99 -47.38
N ASP A 151 -27.12 2.97 -47.63
CA ASP A 151 -26.45 1.96 -48.48
C ASP A 151 -25.54 0.99 -47.72
N GLY A 152 -25.51 1.06 -46.38
CA GLY A 152 -24.90 0.03 -45.54
C GLY A 152 -23.37 0.00 -45.51
N THR A 153 -22.67 1.06 -45.92
CA THR A 153 -21.20 1.13 -45.83
C THR A 153 -20.70 2.04 -44.69
N THR A 154 -19.68 1.58 -43.96
CA THR A 154 -18.99 2.34 -42.89
C THR A 154 -17.67 2.89 -43.43
N LYS A 155 -17.51 4.21 -43.45
CA LYS A 155 -16.30 4.90 -43.94
C LYS A 155 -15.27 5.04 -42.80
N LEU A 156 -14.15 4.32 -42.88
CA LEU A 156 -12.96 4.54 -42.04
C LEU A 156 -11.97 5.42 -42.81
N SER A 157 -11.79 6.66 -42.38
CA SER A 157 -10.75 7.55 -42.91
C SER A 157 -9.58 7.66 -41.93
N LEU A 158 -8.50 6.93 -42.21
CA LEU A 158 -7.16 7.24 -41.73
C LEU A 158 -6.48 8.13 -42.78
N ILE A 159 -6.13 9.35 -42.38
CA ILE A 159 -5.36 10.29 -43.20
C ILE A 159 -3.87 9.94 -43.08
N SER A 160 -3.26 9.60 -44.21
CA SER A 160 -1.81 9.56 -44.43
C SER A 160 -1.52 10.42 -45.67
N PRO A 161 -0.53 11.33 -45.65
CA PRO A 161 -0.17 12.10 -46.83
C PRO A 161 1.03 11.49 -47.56
N SER A 162 0.83 11.06 -48.81
CA SER A 162 1.90 11.14 -49.82
C SER A 162 1.37 11.12 -51.28
N VAL A 163 2.05 11.93 -52.11
CA VAL A 163 2.21 11.89 -53.58
C VAL A 163 1.24 12.70 -54.49
N ILE A 164 1.66 13.95 -54.73
CA ILE A 164 1.92 14.67 -56.01
C ILE A 164 1.29 14.12 -57.32
N SER A 165 0.48 14.93 -58.01
CA SER A 165 0.84 15.58 -59.31
C SER A 165 -0.37 16.26 -60.02
N LYS A 166 -0.16 17.50 -60.50
CA LYS A 166 -0.45 18.04 -61.86
C LYS A 166 -0.96 19.49 -61.90
N LEU A 167 -0.15 20.31 -62.61
CA LEU A 167 -0.48 21.49 -63.46
C LEU A 167 -0.99 22.76 -62.76
N SER A 168 -0.62 23.99 -63.14
CA SER A 168 0.42 24.56 -64.01
C SER A 168 0.40 26.06 -63.72
N THR A 169 1.55 26.68 -63.45
CA THR A 169 1.71 28.14 -63.54
C THR A 169 2.93 28.47 -64.39
N THR A 170 2.77 29.59 -65.09
CA THR A 170 3.45 30.08 -66.28
C THR A 170 4.87 30.62 -66.05
N SER A 171 5.60 30.71 -67.18
CA SER A 171 6.71 31.62 -67.54
C SER A 171 8.13 31.41 -66.96
N VAL A 172 8.90 30.56 -67.66
CA VAL A 172 10.19 30.74 -68.39
C VAL A 172 10.70 32.22 -68.50
N PRO A 173 12.02 32.57 -68.51
CA PRO A 173 13.21 31.88 -69.11
C PRO A 173 14.45 31.70 -68.21
N THR A 174 15.20 30.60 -68.26
CA THR A 174 16.14 30.04 -69.27
C THR A 174 17.40 30.88 -69.54
N MET A 175 18.50 30.51 -68.87
CA MET A 175 19.81 30.36 -69.54
C MET A 175 20.47 29.05 -69.11
N ALA A 176 20.63 28.19 -70.12
CA ALA A 176 21.58 27.10 -70.32
C ALA A 176 23.04 27.46 -69.92
N ILE A 177 24.04 26.60 -69.68
CA ILE A 177 24.29 25.16 -69.82
C ILE A 177 25.72 24.90 -69.27
N ASN A 178 26.00 23.65 -68.85
CA ASN A 178 27.29 22.95 -68.77
C ASN A 178 28.26 23.03 -67.56
N VAL A 179 28.36 21.87 -66.91
CA VAL A 179 29.57 21.07 -66.61
C VAL A 179 30.70 21.73 -65.81
N ALA A 180 30.82 21.34 -64.53
CA ALA A 180 32.08 20.94 -63.93
C ALA A 180 31.85 20.19 -62.61
N SER A 181 32.13 18.89 -62.64
CA SER A 181 32.70 18.07 -61.56
C SER A 181 32.80 18.71 -60.15
N ARG A 182 32.12 18.11 -59.17
CA ARG A 182 32.69 17.91 -57.81
C ARG A 182 31.93 16.83 -57.05
N ARG A 183 32.70 15.82 -56.65
CA ARG A 183 32.36 14.72 -55.76
C ARG A 183 31.63 15.24 -54.50
N LEU A 184 30.42 14.75 -54.25
CA LEU A 184 29.81 14.79 -52.93
C LEU A 184 30.00 13.41 -52.28
N SER A 185 30.75 13.43 -51.17
CA SER A 185 30.96 12.28 -50.30
C SER A 185 29.65 11.88 -49.64
N SER A 186 29.08 10.77 -50.09
CA SER A 186 28.05 10.03 -49.37
C SER A 186 28.68 9.31 -48.17
N GLY A 187 29.07 10.06 -47.13
CA GLY A 187 29.76 9.52 -45.95
C GLY A 187 28.95 9.53 -44.65
N THR A 188 27.93 10.38 -44.54
CA THR A 188 27.31 10.70 -43.23
C THR A 188 25.88 10.20 -43.08
N ALA A 189 25.15 9.96 -44.17
CA ALA A 189 23.79 9.41 -44.10
C ALA A 189 23.75 7.88 -44.03
N LEU A 190 24.73 7.19 -44.63
CA LEU A 190 24.80 5.72 -44.63
C LEU A 190 25.28 5.14 -43.28
N ARG A 191 26.03 5.91 -42.47
CA ARG A 191 26.50 5.47 -41.14
C ARG A 191 25.41 5.42 -40.08
N ARG A 192 24.31 6.16 -40.26
CA ARG A 192 23.18 6.18 -39.32
C ARG A 192 22.09 5.16 -39.68
N ALA A 193 22.16 4.62 -40.91
CA ALA A 193 21.30 3.56 -41.43
C ALA A 193 21.99 2.18 -41.49
N MET A 194 23.28 2.09 -41.12
CA MET A 194 23.84 0.83 -40.62
C MET A 194 23.22 0.57 -39.26
N ARG A 195 22.13 -0.21 -39.28
CA ARG A 195 21.71 -1.08 -38.17
C ARG A 195 22.89 -1.34 -37.26
N SER A 196 22.76 -0.96 -35.99
CA SER A 196 23.51 -1.61 -34.91
C SER A 196 23.34 -3.11 -35.11
N TYR A 197 24.28 -3.75 -35.80
CA TYR A 197 24.49 -5.17 -35.63
C TYR A 197 24.99 -5.25 -34.21
N SER A 198 24.10 -5.57 -33.27
CA SER A 198 24.51 -6.06 -31.98
C SER A 198 25.42 -7.24 -32.29
N THR A 199 26.73 -7.04 -32.15
CA THR A 199 27.66 -8.15 -32.18
C THR A 199 27.26 -9.08 -31.05
N PHE A 200 27.33 -10.38 -31.28
CA PHE A 200 27.03 -11.38 -30.28
C PHE A 200 28.31 -12.12 -29.94
N ARG A 201 28.45 -12.52 -28.68
CA ARG A 201 29.42 -13.51 -28.24
C ARG A 201 28.67 -14.79 -27.87
N GLU A 202 29.25 -15.92 -28.19
CA GLU A 202 28.73 -17.19 -27.73
C GLU A 202 29.22 -17.46 -26.30
N GLU A 203 28.29 -17.77 -25.42
CA GLU A 203 28.59 -18.31 -24.10
C GLU A 203 27.88 -19.65 -23.88
N ARG A 204 28.32 -20.41 -22.88
CA ARG A 204 27.79 -21.76 -22.60
C ARG A 204 27.38 -21.89 -21.14
N ASP A 205 26.24 -22.51 -20.91
CA ASP A 205 25.85 -23.06 -19.60
C ASP A 205 25.57 -24.57 -19.74
N THR A 206 25.00 -25.19 -18.71
CA THR A 206 24.71 -26.64 -18.72
C THR A 206 23.69 -27.05 -19.79
N PHE A 207 22.89 -26.12 -20.32
CA PHE A 207 21.94 -26.37 -21.42
C PHE A 207 22.54 -26.11 -22.80
N GLY A 208 23.84 -25.78 -22.88
CA GLY A 208 24.57 -25.60 -24.14
C GLY A 208 24.81 -24.14 -24.51
N PRO A 209 25.23 -23.88 -25.76
CA PRO A 209 25.61 -22.54 -26.21
C PRO A 209 24.39 -21.60 -26.33
N ILE A 210 24.62 -20.30 -26.15
CA ILE A 210 23.63 -19.24 -26.34
C ILE A 210 24.34 -17.95 -26.80
N GLN A 211 23.68 -17.21 -27.69
CA GLN A 211 24.19 -15.93 -28.19
C GLN A 211 23.84 -14.80 -27.23
N VAL A 212 24.87 -14.11 -26.72
CA VAL A 212 24.76 -13.00 -25.78
C VAL A 212 25.22 -11.71 -26.46
N PRO A 213 24.47 -10.60 -26.39
CA PRO A 213 24.92 -9.33 -26.99
C PRO A 213 26.27 -8.88 -26.41
N SER A 214 27.23 -8.55 -27.27
CA SER A 214 28.60 -8.18 -26.89
C SER A 214 28.69 -6.87 -26.11
N ASP A 215 27.67 -6.01 -26.19
CA ASP A 215 27.58 -4.75 -25.43
C ASP A 215 27.05 -4.95 -23.99
N LYS A 216 26.78 -6.19 -23.58
CA LYS A 216 26.21 -6.53 -22.27
C LYS A 216 27.17 -7.36 -21.42
N LEU A 217 27.22 -7.04 -20.13
CA LEU A 217 28.10 -7.71 -19.16
C LEU A 217 27.54 -9.02 -18.59
N TRP A 218 26.25 -9.32 -18.80
CA TRP A 218 25.65 -10.56 -18.32
C TRP A 218 26.01 -11.75 -19.20
N GLY A 219 25.99 -12.96 -18.65
CA GLY A 219 26.36 -14.18 -19.39
C GLY A 219 25.18 -15.08 -19.82
N ALA A 220 25.49 -16.32 -20.17
CA ALA A 220 24.55 -17.33 -20.68
C ALA A 220 23.28 -17.49 -19.82
N GLN A 221 23.42 -17.63 -18.50
CA GLN A 221 22.29 -17.86 -17.59
C GLN A 221 21.29 -16.70 -17.56
N THR A 222 21.78 -15.45 -17.57
CA THR A 222 20.92 -14.27 -17.64
C THR A 222 20.25 -14.18 -19.01
N GLN A 223 21.00 -14.42 -20.09
CA GLN A 223 20.46 -14.41 -21.45
C GLN A 223 19.34 -15.43 -21.63
N ARG A 224 19.50 -16.63 -21.06
CA ARG A 224 18.48 -17.69 -21.08
C ARG A 224 17.28 -17.34 -20.21
N SER A 225 17.51 -16.79 -19.02
CA SER A 225 16.44 -16.32 -18.14
C SER A 225 15.60 -15.22 -18.78
N LEU A 226 16.23 -14.29 -19.51
CA LEU A 226 15.52 -13.25 -20.24
C LEU A 226 14.52 -13.83 -21.24
N GLN A 227 14.91 -14.86 -22.01
CA GLN A 227 14.02 -15.51 -23.00
C GLN A 227 12.89 -16.32 -22.36
N ASN A 228 13.11 -16.87 -21.16
CA ASN A 228 12.13 -17.73 -20.49
C ASN A 228 11.10 -16.94 -19.66
N PHE A 229 11.45 -15.75 -19.19
CA PHE A 229 10.64 -14.96 -18.25
C PHE A 229 10.31 -13.57 -18.80
N GLU A 230 9.79 -13.51 -20.04
CA GLU A 230 9.36 -12.27 -20.71
C GLU A 230 7.97 -11.77 -20.25
N ILE A 231 7.70 -11.80 -18.96
CA ILE A 231 6.40 -11.45 -18.39
C ILE A 231 6.36 -9.95 -18.10
N GLY A 232 5.42 -9.21 -18.71
CA GLY A 232 5.16 -7.80 -18.42
C GLY A 232 6.12 -6.78 -19.06
N GLY A 233 7.20 -7.24 -19.72
CA GLY A 233 8.13 -6.40 -20.48
C GLY A 233 8.99 -5.49 -19.61
N GLU A 234 9.47 -4.39 -20.19
CA GLU A 234 10.45 -3.50 -19.53
C GLU A 234 9.96 -2.87 -18.21
N ARG A 235 8.64 -2.70 -18.07
CA ARG A 235 8.02 -2.13 -16.86
C ARG A 235 8.22 -3.02 -15.63
N GLU A 236 8.26 -4.33 -15.83
CA GLU A 236 8.40 -5.33 -14.75
C GLU A 236 9.86 -5.74 -14.51
N ARG A 237 10.83 -4.96 -15.02
CA ARG A 237 12.24 -5.16 -14.67
C ARG A 237 12.42 -5.09 -13.15
N MET A 238 13.29 -5.95 -12.64
CA MET A 238 13.65 -6.00 -11.22
C MET A 238 13.97 -4.59 -10.69
N PRO A 239 13.38 -4.14 -9.56
CA PRO A 239 13.60 -2.80 -9.06
C PRO A 239 15.07 -2.46 -8.85
N GLU A 240 15.48 -1.27 -9.28
CA GLU A 240 16.86 -0.79 -9.17
C GLU A 240 17.45 -0.88 -7.74
N PRO A 241 16.68 -0.63 -6.64
CA PRO A 241 17.20 -0.81 -5.28
C PRO A 241 17.69 -2.24 -4.99
N ILE A 242 17.07 -3.27 -5.59
CA ILE A 242 17.55 -4.66 -5.48
C ILE A 242 18.89 -4.83 -6.17
N VAL A 243 19.06 -4.25 -7.36
CA VAL A 243 20.33 -4.30 -8.11
C VAL A 243 21.45 -3.61 -7.31
N ARG A 244 21.17 -2.44 -6.71
CA ARG A 244 22.12 -1.74 -5.83
C ARG A 244 22.47 -2.57 -4.59
N ALA A 245 21.48 -3.20 -3.96
CA ALA A 245 21.68 -4.08 -2.81
C ALA A 245 22.52 -5.33 -3.14
N PHE A 246 22.37 -5.90 -4.34
CA PHE A 246 23.30 -6.93 -4.83
C PHE A 246 24.74 -6.43 -4.91
N GLY A 247 24.95 -5.21 -5.42
CA GLY A 247 26.28 -4.60 -5.46
C GLY A 247 26.93 -4.50 -4.07
N VAL A 248 26.16 -4.02 -3.08
CA VAL A 248 26.59 -3.95 -1.67
C VAL A 248 26.94 -5.35 -1.14
N LEU A 249 26.03 -6.31 -1.27
CA LEU A 249 26.22 -7.66 -0.75
C LEU A 249 27.44 -8.35 -1.36
N LYS A 250 27.60 -8.28 -2.69
CA LYS A 250 28.73 -8.92 -3.38
C LYS A 250 30.07 -8.24 -3.05
N LYS A 251 30.09 -6.91 -2.88
CA LYS A 251 31.26 -6.18 -2.36
C LYS A 251 31.63 -6.67 -0.96
N CYS A 252 30.66 -6.77 -0.06
CA CYS A 252 30.90 -7.23 1.31
C CYS A 252 31.32 -8.70 1.37
N ALA A 253 30.74 -9.56 0.53
CA ALA A 253 31.12 -10.98 0.45
C ALA A 253 32.57 -11.14 0.01
N ALA A 254 33.01 -10.38 -1.02
CA ALA A 254 34.39 -10.36 -1.45
C ALA A 254 35.36 -9.85 -0.36
N LYS A 255 34.95 -8.84 0.44
CA LYS A 255 35.71 -8.38 1.61
C LYS A 255 35.86 -9.48 2.68
N VAL A 256 34.77 -10.16 3.04
CA VAL A 256 34.72 -11.15 4.14
C VAL A 256 35.39 -12.48 3.79
N ILE A 257 35.25 -12.94 2.56
CA ILE A 257 35.87 -14.20 2.07
C ILE A 257 37.37 -14.00 1.81
N ALA A 258 37.85 -12.75 1.94
CA ALA A 258 39.18 -12.29 1.58
C ALA A 258 39.47 -12.55 0.10
N ASN A 259 39.00 -11.63 -0.74
CA ASN A 259 39.39 -11.41 -2.14
C ASN A 259 39.12 -9.93 -2.51
N ARG A 260 39.81 -8.95 -1.93
CA ARG A 260 41.01 -8.28 -2.49
C ARG A 260 41.72 -8.97 -3.72
N ALA A 261 41.10 -9.89 -4.46
CA ALA A 261 41.78 -10.82 -5.38
C ALA A 261 42.16 -10.22 -6.73
N ALA A 262 41.33 -9.32 -7.27
CA ALA A 262 41.63 -8.67 -8.54
C ALA A 262 42.48 -7.39 -8.35
N GLU A 263 42.46 -6.76 -7.18
CA GLU A 263 43.26 -5.56 -6.89
C GLU A 263 44.72 -5.86 -6.45
N ILE A 264 45.05 -7.05 -5.93
CA ILE A 264 46.45 -7.40 -5.53
C ILE A 264 47.24 -8.06 -6.65
N LEU A 265 46.60 -8.75 -7.59
CA LEU A 265 47.28 -9.71 -8.49
C LEU A 265 47.41 -9.24 -9.94
N GLY A 266 47.60 -7.95 -10.22
CA GLY A 266 47.76 -7.41 -11.59
C GLY A 266 48.19 -8.45 -12.64
N GLY A 267 47.23 -8.96 -13.41
CA GLY A 267 47.47 -10.09 -14.34
C GLY A 267 46.26 -11.01 -14.54
N ASP A 268 45.95 -11.27 -15.81
CA ASP A 268 45.38 -12.47 -16.49
C ASP A 268 44.61 -13.59 -15.75
N LYS A 269 44.04 -13.40 -14.55
CA LYS A 269 43.23 -14.44 -13.88
C LYS A 269 41.72 -14.20 -14.02
N CYS A 270 41.03 -15.18 -14.61
CA CYS A 270 39.58 -15.19 -14.85
C CYS A 270 38.76 -15.20 -13.54
N VAL A 271 37.81 -14.28 -13.39
CA VAL A 271 36.87 -14.22 -12.26
C VAL A 271 35.63 -15.08 -12.57
N HIS A 272 35.59 -16.30 -12.04
CA HIS A 272 34.45 -17.20 -12.22
C HIS A 272 33.19 -16.73 -11.42
N PRO A 273 32.01 -16.60 -12.06
CA PRO A 273 30.80 -16.09 -11.40
C PRO A 273 30.35 -16.90 -10.18
N ASN A 274 30.41 -18.24 -10.25
CA ASN A 274 29.98 -19.08 -9.14
C ASN A 274 31.06 -19.17 -8.05
N ASP A 275 32.20 -19.74 -8.40
CA ASP A 275 33.31 -20.07 -7.48
C ASP A 275 33.97 -18.86 -6.81
N HIS A 276 33.88 -17.66 -7.41
CA HIS A 276 34.41 -16.42 -6.83
C HIS A 276 33.31 -15.47 -6.36
N VAL A 277 32.37 -15.07 -7.22
CA VAL A 277 31.37 -14.03 -6.87
C VAL A 277 30.26 -14.60 -5.98
N ASN A 278 29.89 -15.87 -6.16
CA ASN A 278 28.88 -16.55 -5.34
C ASN A 278 29.48 -17.47 -4.25
N ARG A 279 30.79 -17.38 -4.00
CA ARG A 279 31.47 -18.20 -3.00
C ARG A 279 30.82 -18.06 -1.62
N SER A 280 30.67 -19.18 -0.91
CA SER A 280 30.10 -19.27 0.45
C SER A 280 28.64 -18.77 0.58
N GLN A 281 27.96 -18.55 -0.55
CA GLN A 281 26.59 -18.04 -0.64
C GLN A 281 25.72 -19.02 -1.42
N SER A 282 24.41 -18.87 -1.31
CA SER A 282 23.40 -19.56 -2.12
C SER A 282 22.46 -18.54 -2.73
N SER A 283 21.82 -18.87 -3.85
CA SER A 283 20.73 -18.03 -4.37
C SER A 283 19.63 -17.83 -3.32
N ASN A 284 19.39 -18.84 -2.47
CA ASN A 284 18.31 -18.88 -1.50
C ASN A 284 18.54 -17.92 -0.33
N ASP A 285 19.78 -17.72 0.12
CA ASP A 285 20.11 -16.77 1.20
C ASP A 285 20.57 -15.39 0.70
N THR A 286 21.00 -15.29 -0.56
CA THR A 286 21.43 -14.03 -1.19
C THR A 286 20.23 -13.14 -1.51
N PHE A 287 19.18 -13.67 -2.16
CA PHE A 287 18.02 -12.86 -2.56
C PHE A 287 17.26 -12.23 -1.39
N PRO A 288 16.87 -12.95 -0.32
CA PRO A 288 16.20 -12.32 0.83
C PRO A 288 17.09 -11.30 1.55
N THR A 289 18.42 -11.51 1.57
CA THR A 289 19.38 -10.53 2.10
C THR A 289 19.31 -9.21 1.33
N VAL A 290 19.29 -9.23 -0.02
CA VAL A 290 19.22 -8.00 -0.80
C VAL A 290 17.85 -7.32 -0.75
N MET A 291 16.76 -8.08 -0.54
CA MET A 291 15.43 -7.51 -0.29
C MET A 291 15.44 -6.64 0.97
N HIS A 292 16.01 -7.16 2.05
CA HIS A 292 16.12 -6.48 3.34
C HIS A 292 17.02 -5.25 3.26
N ILE A 293 18.19 -5.37 2.61
CA ILE A 293 19.10 -4.24 2.37
C ILE A 293 18.37 -3.14 1.58
N ALA A 294 17.75 -3.49 0.46
CA ALA A 294 17.05 -2.53 -0.40
C ALA A 294 15.91 -1.82 0.35
N ALA A 295 15.05 -2.57 1.03
CA ALA A 295 13.91 -2.01 1.76
C ALA A 295 14.35 -1.09 2.89
N ALA A 296 15.29 -1.54 3.74
CA ALA A 296 15.77 -0.73 4.86
C ALA A 296 16.52 0.52 4.38
N THR A 297 17.30 0.45 3.30
CA THR A 297 17.96 1.62 2.71
C THR A 297 16.94 2.62 2.15
N GLU A 298 15.96 2.19 1.37
CA GLU A 298 14.94 3.12 0.82
C GLU A 298 14.05 3.71 1.93
N ILE A 299 13.74 2.95 2.99
CA ILE A 299 13.00 3.48 4.15
C ILE A 299 13.79 4.60 4.84
N ASN A 300 15.07 4.37 5.15
CA ASN A 300 15.89 5.34 5.88
C ASN A 300 16.27 6.56 5.03
N SER A 301 16.58 6.37 3.74
CA SER A 301 17.11 7.44 2.88
C SER A 301 16.04 8.23 2.15
N ARG A 302 14.84 7.66 1.94
CA ARG A 302 13.77 8.30 1.15
C ARG A 302 12.49 8.48 1.96
N LEU A 303 11.92 7.38 2.48
CA LEU A 303 10.58 7.42 3.10
C LEU A 303 10.54 8.23 4.39
N ILE A 304 11.41 7.92 5.35
CA ILE A 304 11.46 8.61 6.64
C ILE A 304 11.72 10.11 6.44
N PRO A 305 12.70 10.55 5.63
CA PRO A 305 12.89 11.97 5.34
C PRO A 305 11.64 12.65 4.75
N SER A 306 11.02 12.07 3.72
CA SER A 306 9.81 12.65 3.10
C SER A 306 8.67 12.82 4.10
N LEU A 307 8.40 11.79 4.91
CA LEU A 307 7.35 11.85 5.93
C LEU A 307 7.68 12.82 7.07
N LYS A 308 8.96 12.94 7.46
CA LYS A 308 9.41 13.94 8.43
C LYS A 308 9.18 15.36 7.92
N THR A 309 9.50 15.64 6.67
CA THR A 309 9.25 16.96 6.07
C THR A 309 7.76 17.26 6.01
N LEU A 310 6.94 16.32 5.52
CA LEU A 310 5.48 16.48 5.50
C LEU A 310 4.91 16.72 6.91
N HIS A 311 5.34 15.94 7.90
CA HIS A 311 4.96 16.12 9.31
C HIS A 311 5.30 17.52 9.80
N SER A 312 6.54 17.98 9.60
CA SER A 312 6.98 19.29 10.07
C SER A 312 6.20 20.42 9.42
N THR A 313 5.89 20.33 8.12
CA THR A 313 5.09 21.35 7.42
C THR A 313 3.64 21.36 7.93
N LEU A 314 3.00 20.18 8.10
CA LEU A 314 1.65 20.09 8.70
C LEU A 314 1.62 20.65 10.12
N HIS A 315 2.64 20.35 10.92
CA HIS A 315 2.76 20.86 12.28
C HIS A 315 2.98 22.37 12.30
N SER A 316 3.77 22.92 11.38
CA SER A 316 3.92 24.37 11.26
C SER A 316 2.60 25.05 10.89
N LYS A 317 1.84 24.46 9.95
CA LYS A 317 0.48 24.93 9.60
C LYS A 317 -0.49 24.86 10.77
N SER A 318 -0.39 23.83 11.62
CA SER A 318 -1.24 23.74 12.82
C SER A 318 -1.02 24.94 13.76
N PHE A 319 0.21 25.42 13.91
CA PHE A 319 0.49 26.64 14.67
C PHE A 319 0.08 27.92 13.92
N GLN A 320 0.29 27.98 12.61
CA GLN A 320 -0.13 29.13 11.79
C GLN A 320 -1.66 29.35 11.87
N PHE A 321 -2.42 28.26 11.99
CA PHE A 321 -3.88 28.27 12.00
C PHE A 321 -4.48 28.14 13.41
N LYS A 322 -3.68 28.24 14.46
CA LYS A 322 -4.10 28.02 15.85
C LYS A 322 -5.25 28.95 16.29
N ASP A 323 -5.29 30.18 15.78
CA ASP A 323 -6.28 31.19 16.17
C ASP A 323 -7.47 31.28 15.18
N ILE A 324 -7.56 30.35 14.22
CA ILE A 324 -8.64 30.34 13.21
C ILE A 324 -9.72 29.37 13.66
N VAL A 325 -10.77 29.89 14.31
CA VAL A 325 -11.95 29.09 14.69
C VAL A 325 -12.81 28.81 13.46
N LYS A 326 -13.17 27.55 13.25
CA LYS A 326 -14.05 27.08 12.18
C LYS A 326 -15.12 26.14 12.73
N ILE A 327 -16.16 25.89 11.93
CA ILE A 327 -17.18 24.91 12.28
C ILE A 327 -16.61 23.49 12.22
N GLY A 328 -16.97 22.67 13.20
CA GLY A 328 -16.68 21.25 13.15
C GLY A 328 -17.60 20.55 12.15
N ARG A 329 -17.18 19.38 11.66
CA ARG A 329 -18.07 18.49 10.89
C ARG A 329 -17.97 17.06 11.38
N THR A 330 -19.09 16.51 11.84
CA THR A 330 -19.25 15.09 12.15
C THR A 330 -20.42 14.56 11.33
N HIS A 331 -20.27 13.38 10.73
CA HIS A 331 -21.26 12.87 9.75
C HIS A 331 -21.55 13.85 8.60
N THR A 332 -20.56 14.68 8.24
CA THR A 332 -20.64 15.79 7.27
C THR A 332 -21.65 16.90 7.62
N GLN A 333 -22.24 16.88 8.82
CA GLN A 333 -23.13 17.93 9.32
C GLN A 333 -22.34 18.95 10.14
N ASP A 334 -22.90 20.16 10.27
CA ASP A 334 -22.37 21.17 11.19
C ASP A 334 -22.29 20.63 12.63
N ALA A 335 -21.17 20.89 13.28
CA ALA A 335 -20.88 20.48 14.65
C ALA A 335 -20.25 21.62 15.45
N PRO A 336 -20.07 21.49 16.78
CA PRO A 336 -19.38 22.51 17.58
C PRO A 336 -18.02 22.88 16.99
N PRO A 337 -17.58 24.14 17.16
CA PRO A 337 -16.39 24.64 16.51
C PRO A 337 -15.11 24.07 17.12
N LEU A 338 -14.04 24.15 16.33
CA LEU A 338 -12.66 23.87 16.71
C LEU A 338 -11.76 24.83 15.93
N THR A 339 -10.48 24.91 16.28
CA THR A 339 -9.54 25.68 15.46
C THR A 339 -9.05 24.85 14.28
N LEU A 340 -8.81 25.52 13.15
CA LEU A 340 -8.15 24.90 12.00
C LEU A 340 -6.75 24.39 12.37
N GLY A 341 -6.11 25.02 13.37
CA GLY A 341 -4.90 24.53 13.99
C GLY A 341 -5.06 23.18 14.69
N GLN A 342 -6.12 22.98 15.48
CA GLN A 342 -6.44 21.68 16.09
C GLN A 342 -6.66 20.60 15.03
N GLU A 343 -7.37 20.91 13.95
CA GLU A 343 -7.61 20.00 12.82
C GLU A 343 -6.30 19.56 12.15
N PHE A 344 -5.42 20.52 11.81
CA PHE A 344 -4.10 20.23 11.24
C PHE A 344 -3.16 19.53 12.24
N GLY A 345 -3.30 19.79 13.54
CA GLY A 345 -2.60 19.07 14.60
C GLY A 345 -2.94 17.58 14.62
N GLY A 346 -4.19 17.24 14.32
CA GLY A 346 -4.63 15.86 14.08
C GLY A 346 -3.88 15.22 12.90
N TYR A 347 -3.77 15.93 11.77
CA TYR A 347 -3.06 15.43 10.58
C TYR A 347 -1.58 15.20 10.85
N ALA A 348 -0.91 16.18 11.47
CA ALA A 348 0.49 16.06 11.87
C ALA A 348 0.69 14.84 12.78
N THR A 349 -0.19 14.65 13.77
CA THR A 349 -0.11 13.50 14.68
C THR A 349 -0.25 12.16 13.95
N GLN A 350 -1.16 12.05 12.96
CA GLN A 350 -1.28 10.83 12.15
C GLN A 350 0.02 10.51 11.40
N VAL A 351 0.68 11.51 10.79
CA VAL A 351 1.96 11.32 10.09
C VAL A 351 3.09 10.96 11.08
N LYS A 352 3.14 11.59 12.26
CA LYS A 352 4.06 11.24 13.35
C LYS A 352 3.92 9.77 13.76
N TYR A 353 2.70 9.29 13.94
CA TYR A 353 2.46 7.89 14.26
C TYR A 353 2.80 6.96 13.09
N GLY A 354 2.61 7.39 11.84
CA GLY A 354 3.12 6.70 10.66
C GLY A 354 4.63 6.48 10.71
N LEU A 355 5.41 7.53 10.99
CA LEU A 355 6.86 7.46 11.17
C LEU A 355 7.26 6.46 12.26
N ASN A 356 6.59 6.50 13.41
CA ASN A 356 6.86 5.57 14.50
C ASN A 356 6.60 4.12 14.08
N ARG A 357 5.45 3.84 13.44
CA ARG A 357 5.08 2.49 12.97
C ARG A 357 6.12 1.91 12.02
N VAL A 358 6.49 2.64 10.96
CA VAL A 358 7.48 2.12 10.01
C VAL A 358 8.86 1.96 10.65
N THR A 359 9.26 2.87 11.54
CA THR A 359 10.53 2.76 12.27
C THR A 359 10.56 1.52 13.16
N CYS A 360 9.43 1.17 13.80
CA CYS A 360 9.31 -0.02 14.63
C CYS A 360 9.56 -1.33 13.85
N THR A 361 9.37 -1.36 12.53
CA THR A 361 9.61 -2.55 11.67
C THR A 361 11.08 -2.78 11.30
N LEU A 362 11.89 -1.72 11.32
CA LEU A 362 13.28 -1.77 10.88
C LEU A 362 14.16 -2.82 11.60
N PRO A 363 14.04 -3.07 12.92
CA PRO A 363 14.83 -4.10 13.59
C PRO A 363 14.73 -5.50 12.97
N ARG A 364 13.56 -5.86 12.40
CA ARG A 364 13.37 -7.16 11.72
C ARG A 364 13.87 -7.13 10.28
N LEU A 365 13.74 -6.01 9.58
CA LEU A 365 14.39 -5.81 8.28
C LEU A 365 15.93 -5.81 8.37
N TYR A 366 16.50 -5.42 9.50
CA TYR A 366 17.95 -5.45 9.70
C TYR A 366 18.51 -6.86 9.89
N GLN A 367 17.67 -7.88 10.09
CA GLN A 367 18.10 -9.27 10.19
C GLN A 367 18.30 -9.86 8.80
N LEU A 368 19.50 -10.34 8.51
CA LEU A 368 19.90 -10.86 7.20
C LEU A 368 19.96 -12.39 7.18
N ALA A 369 19.38 -12.98 6.14
CA ALA A 369 19.37 -14.42 5.90
C ALA A 369 20.75 -14.99 5.50
N GLN A 370 21.68 -14.13 5.07
CA GLN A 370 22.99 -14.55 4.54
C GLN A 370 23.72 -15.51 5.48
N GLY A 371 24.23 -16.60 4.92
CA GLY A 371 24.88 -17.68 5.65
C GLY A 371 23.95 -18.83 6.01
N GLY A 372 22.63 -18.71 5.76
CA GLY A 372 21.69 -19.84 5.79
C GLY A 372 21.85 -20.81 4.62
N THR A 373 22.55 -20.41 3.55
CA THR A 373 22.80 -21.16 2.34
C THR A 373 21.53 -21.74 1.69
N ALA A 374 21.46 -23.03 1.40
CA ALA A 374 20.37 -23.60 0.61
C ALA A 374 19.04 -23.68 1.37
N VAL A 375 19.10 -24.12 2.63
CA VAL A 375 17.92 -24.53 3.42
C VAL A 375 17.93 -24.00 4.86
N GLY A 376 18.90 -23.17 5.23
CA GLY A 376 19.02 -22.56 6.56
C GLY A 376 20.12 -23.16 7.44
N THR A 377 20.70 -24.29 7.05
CA THR A 377 21.68 -25.03 7.87
C THR A 377 23.08 -24.41 7.88
N GLY A 378 23.41 -23.58 6.89
CA GLY A 378 24.77 -23.08 6.72
C GLY A 378 25.75 -24.10 6.13
N LEU A 379 25.26 -25.20 5.57
CA LEU A 379 26.11 -26.14 4.81
C LEU A 379 26.79 -25.40 3.65
N ASN A 380 28.06 -25.73 3.38
CA ASN A 380 28.91 -25.11 2.36
C ASN A 380 29.26 -23.62 2.59
N THR A 381 29.02 -23.08 3.79
CA THR A 381 29.65 -21.82 4.23
C THR A 381 30.66 -22.05 5.35
N LYS A 382 31.37 -20.99 5.76
CA LYS A 382 32.33 -21.04 6.87
C LYS A 382 31.66 -20.56 8.16
N LYS A 383 31.97 -21.21 9.28
CA LYS A 383 31.47 -20.78 10.60
C LYS A 383 31.84 -19.31 10.85
N GLY A 384 30.85 -18.50 11.21
CA GLY A 384 31.01 -17.06 11.44
C GLY A 384 31.03 -16.19 10.18
N PHE A 385 30.82 -16.76 8.98
CA PHE A 385 30.65 -15.99 7.75
C PHE A 385 29.45 -15.05 7.84
N ASP A 386 28.33 -15.54 8.35
CA ASP A 386 27.05 -14.84 8.51
C ASP A 386 27.15 -13.58 9.39
N VAL A 387 27.83 -13.69 10.54
CA VAL A 387 28.07 -12.54 11.44
C VAL A 387 28.98 -11.51 10.76
N LYS A 388 30.06 -11.95 10.11
CA LYS A 388 31.02 -11.07 9.44
C LYS A 388 30.42 -10.35 8.23
N ILE A 389 29.62 -11.04 7.43
CA ILE A 389 28.97 -10.45 6.25
C ILE A 389 27.90 -9.44 6.68
N ALA A 390 27.11 -9.73 7.71
CA ALA A 390 26.16 -8.76 8.24
C ALA A 390 26.86 -7.51 8.79
N ALA A 391 27.96 -7.67 9.53
CA ALA A 391 28.75 -6.54 10.02
C ALA A 391 29.36 -5.70 8.87
N ALA A 392 29.87 -6.35 7.82
CA ALA A 392 30.41 -5.65 6.65
C ALA A 392 29.31 -4.90 5.87
N VAL A 393 28.11 -5.46 5.76
CA VAL A 393 26.94 -4.78 5.18
C VAL A 393 26.51 -3.61 6.06
N ALA A 394 26.52 -3.77 7.38
CA ALA A 394 26.19 -2.70 8.32
C ALA A 394 27.15 -1.52 8.20
N GLU A 395 28.45 -1.79 8.11
CA GLU A 395 29.49 -0.78 7.86
C GLU A 395 29.32 -0.08 6.51
N GLU A 396 29.11 -0.84 5.43
CA GLU A 396 28.98 -0.30 4.07
C GLU A 396 27.74 0.58 3.90
N THR A 397 26.66 0.26 4.61
CA THR A 397 25.37 0.98 4.51
C THR A 397 25.17 2.03 5.59
N ASN A 398 25.99 2.03 6.64
CA ASN A 398 25.79 2.78 7.88
C ASN A 398 24.41 2.54 8.52
N LEU A 399 23.93 1.29 8.45
CA LEU A 399 22.68 0.82 9.04
C LEU A 399 22.96 -0.41 9.92
N PRO A 400 22.24 -0.63 11.02
CA PRO A 400 22.59 -1.65 12.01
C PRO A 400 22.14 -3.06 11.60
N PHE A 401 22.56 -3.52 10.43
CA PHE A 401 22.29 -4.88 9.96
C PHE A 401 22.99 -5.92 10.85
N VAL A 402 22.29 -7.03 11.08
CA VAL A 402 22.74 -8.16 11.88
C VAL A 402 22.38 -9.47 11.19
N THR A 403 23.06 -10.56 11.54
CA THR A 403 22.67 -11.89 11.07
C THR A 403 21.33 -12.27 11.69
N ALA A 404 20.42 -12.90 10.93
CA ALA A 404 19.14 -13.35 11.46
C ALA A 404 19.34 -14.42 12.53
N GLU A 405 18.56 -14.36 13.62
CA GLU A 405 18.66 -15.32 14.72
C GLU A 405 18.35 -16.75 14.25
N ASN A 406 17.32 -16.90 13.41
CA ASN A 406 16.92 -18.17 12.83
C ASN A 406 16.96 -18.10 11.29
N LYS A 407 17.80 -18.94 10.68
CA LYS A 407 17.96 -18.98 9.21
C LYS A 407 16.87 -19.75 8.49
N PHE A 408 16.15 -20.64 9.16
CA PHE A 408 15.02 -21.33 8.56
C PHE A 408 13.86 -20.36 8.36
N GLU A 409 13.51 -19.57 9.40
CA GLU A 409 12.48 -18.53 9.30
C GLU A 409 12.81 -17.51 8.20
N ALA A 410 14.05 -17.00 8.18
CA ALA A 410 14.47 -15.97 7.22
C ALA A 410 14.48 -16.44 5.74
N LEU A 411 14.41 -17.76 5.49
CA LEU A 411 14.35 -18.34 4.15
C LEU A 411 12.93 -18.80 3.79
N ALA A 412 12.28 -19.50 4.72
CA ALA A 412 10.96 -20.10 4.59
C ALA A 412 9.81 -19.09 4.63
N ALA A 413 10.01 -17.92 5.24
CA ALA A 413 9.01 -16.85 5.35
C ALA A 413 9.64 -15.47 5.05
N HIS A 414 8.80 -14.46 4.84
CA HIS A 414 9.19 -13.05 4.63
C HIS A 414 8.32 -12.12 5.49
N ASP A 415 8.10 -12.51 6.75
CA ASP A 415 7.13 -11.86 7.64
C ASP A 415 7.52 -10.42 7.97
N ALA A 416 8.82 -10.12 8.07
CA ALA A 416 9.34 -8.76 8.19
C ALA A 416 8.88 -7.85 7.02
N CYS A 417 8.81 -8.39 5.79
CA CYS A 417 8.30 -7.66 4.64
C CYS A 417 6.78 -7.45 4.71
N VAL A 418 6.03 -8.46 5.17
CA VAL A 418 4.57 -8.36 5.37
C VAL A 418 4.23 -7.32 6.45
N GLU A 419 4.93 -7.35 7.57
CA GLU A 419 4.77 -6.39 8.65
C GLU A 419 5.09 -4.95 8.22
N THR A 420 6.21 -4.77 7.51
CA THR A 420 6.59 -3.47 6.94
C THR A 420 5.52 -2.97 5.97
N SER A 421 5.02 -3.85 5.10
CA SER A 421 3.92 -3.55 4.19
C SER A 421 2.64 -3.16 4.95
N GLY A 422 2.30 -3.83 6.05
CA GLY A 422 1.16 -3.47 6.91
C GLY A 422 1.30 -2.09 7.57
N SER A 423 2.53 -1.71 7.95
CA SER A 423 2.82 -0.35 8.43
C SER A 423 2.61 0.70 7.32
N LEU A 424 3.08 0.42 6.09
CA LEU A 424 2.84 1.28 4.92
C LEU A 424 1.35 1.38 4.58
N ASN A 425 0.60 0.28 4.69
CA ASN A 425 -0.84 0.26 4.52
C ASN A 425 -1.55 1.18 5.53
N THR A 426 -1.12 1.16 6.79
CA THR A 426 -1.63 2.07 7.84
C THR A 426 -1.27 3.54 7.58
N ILE A 427 -0.10 3.81 7.00
CA ILE A 427 0.28 5.16 6.57
C ILE A 427 -0.61 5.60 5.41
N ALA A 428 -0.87 4.73 4.44
CA ALA A 428 -1.75 5.03 3.30
C ALA A 428 -3.18 5.37 3.72
N THR A 429 -3.76 4.68 4.70
CA THR A 429 -5.09 5.04 5.23
C THR A 429 -5.10 6.42 5.88
N SER A 430 -4.03 6.77 6.60
CA SER A 430 -3.86 8.08 7.22
C SER A 430 -3.72 9.20 6.18
N LEU A 431 -2.85 9.02 5.19
CA LEU A 431 -2.62 9.99 4.12
C LEU A 431 -3.86 10.16 3.22
N MET A 432 -4.60 9.09 2.95
CA MET A 432 -5.87 9.13 2.22
C MET A 432 -6.86 10.07 2.91
N LYS A 433 -7.03 9.94 4.23
CA LYS A 433 -7.91 10.80 5.03
C LYS A 433 -7.48 12.25 4.96
N ILE A 434 -6.21 12.53 5.20
CA ILE A 434 -5.65 13.90 5.20
C ILE A 434 -5.85 14.59 3.84
N ALA A 435 -5.52 13.89 2.75
CA ALA A 435 -5.68 14.41 1.40
C ALA A 435 -7.15 14.65 1.02
N ASN A 436 -8.05 13.76 1.47
CA ASN A 436 -9.49 13.95 1.26
C ASN A 436 -10.04 15.13 2.07
N ASP A 437 -9.64 15.31 3.32
CA ASP A 437 -10.08 16.50 4.08
C ASP A 437 -9.62 17.79 3.38
N ILE A 438 -8.33 17.88 3.01
CA ILE A 438 -7.76 19.08 2.38
C ILE A 438 -8.47 19.40 1.05
N ARG A 439 -8.75 18.40 0.20
CA ARG A 439 -9.47 18.67 -1.06
C ARG A 439 -10.91 19.12 -0.85
N PHE A 440 -11.61 18.61 0.16
CA PHE A 440 -12.98 19.04 0.47
C PHE A 440 -13.00 20.42 1.10
N LEU A 441 -12.09 20.71 2.02
CA LEU A 441 -11.94 22.04 2.62
C LEU A 441 -11.55 23.09 1.57
N GLY A 442 -10.77 22.71 0.55
CA GLY A 442 -10.41 23.55 -0.60
C GLY A 442 -11.44 23.58 -1.74
N SER A 443 -12.57 22.87 -1.64
CA SER A 443 -13.57 22.81 -2.71
C SER A 443 -14.29 24.15 -2.90
N GLY A 444 -14.42 24.62 -4.13
CA GLY A 444 -14.97 25.95 -4.41
C GLY A 444 -14.81 26.38 -5.88
N PRO A 445 -14.85 27.69 -6.18
CA PRO A 445 -14.78 28.79 -5.22
C PRO A 445 -16.12 29.16 -4.55
N ARG A 446 -17.28 28.78 -5.11
CA ARG A 446 -18.60 29.24 -4.63
C ARG A 446 -19.55 28.14 -4.14
N CYS A 447 -19.42 26.93 -4.67
CA CYS A 447 -20.38 25.84 -4.46
C CYS A 447 -19.78 24.67 -3.65
N GLY A 448 -18.78 24.96 -2.84
CA GLY A 448 -18.14 24.00 -1.93
C GLY A 448 -17.98 24.59 -0.52
N LEU A 449 -17.07 24.02 0.26
CA LEU A 449 -16.75 24.53 1.59
C LEU A 449 -15.97 25.85 1.50
N GLY A 450 -14.88 25.85 0.73
CA GLY A 450 -14.06 27.03 0.44
C GLY A 450 -13.30 27.58 1.64
N GLU A 451 -12.99 26.73 2.64
CA GLU A 451 -12.29 27.13 3.85
C GLU A 451 -10.78 27.25 3.63
N LEU A 452 -10.22 26.46 2.71
CA LEU A 452 -8.81 26.54 2.31
C LEU A 452 -8.66 27.09 0.91
N VAL A 453 -7.58 27.82 0.69
CA VAL A 453 -7.07 28.19 -0.64
C VAL A 453 -5.85 27.32 -0.90
N LEU A 454 -5.92 26.53 -1.97
CA LEU A 454 -4.85 25.61 -2.36
C LEU A 454 -3.97 26.26 -3.44
N PRO A 455 -2.66 25.97 -3.48
CA PRO A 455 -1.77 26.47 -4.53
C PRO A 455 -2.19 26.02 -5.94
N GLU A 456 -2.12 26.93 -6.90
CA GLU A 456 -2.29 26.65 -8.33
C GLU A 456 -0.96 26.21 -8.94
N ASN A 457 -0.81 24.93 -9.30
CA ASN A 457 0.43 24.41 -9.92
C ASN A 457 0.26 24.16 -11.43
N GLU A 458 -0.96 23.90 -11.88
CA GLU A 458 -1.30 23.66 -13.27
C GLU A 458 -1.97 24.91 -13.88
N PRO A 459 -1.75 25.20 -15.18
CA PRO A 459 -2.34 26.37 -15.82
C PRO A 459 -3.87 26.35 -15.71
N GLY A 460 -4.42 27.34 -15.01
CA GLY A 460 -5.85 27.63 -15.02
C GLY A 460 -6.29 28.21 -16.37
N SER A 461 -7.57 28.03 -16.70
CA SER A 461 -8.16 28.77 -17.83
C SER A 461 -8.51 30.18 -17.36
N SER A 462 -8.11 31.21 -18.11
CA SER A 462 -8.41 32.62 -17.79
C SER A 462 -9.90 32.93 -17.67
N ILE A 463 -10.77 32.10 -18.28
CA ILE A 463 -12.22 32.22 -18.18
C ILE A 463 -12.80 31.66 -16.86
N MET A 464 -12.01 30.92 -16.07
CA MET A 464 -12.43 30.26 -14.82
C MET A 464 -11.58 30.72 -13.62
N PRO A 465 -11.66 32.00 -13.22
CA PRO A 465 -10.86 32.53 -12.11
C PRO A 465 -11.20 31.85 -10.78
N GLY A 466 -10.17 31.57 -9.98
CA GLY A 466 -10.28 30.95 -8.66
C GLY A 466 -10.62 29.45 -8.66
N LYS A 467 -10.70 28.81 -9.84
CA LYS A 467 -10.85 27.35 -9.94
C LYS A 467 -9.49 26.68 -9.82
N VAL A 468 -9.27 26.02 -8.70
CA VAL A 468 -8.07 25.20 -8.45
C VAL A 468 -8.45 23.75 -8.27
N ASN A 469 -7.98 22.88 -9.17
CA ASN A 469 -8.17 21.44 -8.99
C ASN A 469 -7.13 20.93 -7.97
N PRO A 470 -7.52 20.11 -6.98
CA PRO A 470 -6.61 19.61 -5.94
C PRO A 470 -5.78 18.42 -6.44
N THR A 471 -5.03 18.59 -7.54
CA THR A 471 -4.32 17.52 -8.28
C THR A 471 -3.33 16.75 -7.41
N GLN A 472 -2.65 17.41 -6.47
CA GLN A 472 -1.74 16.76 -5.54
C GLN A 472 -2.49 15.85 -4.54
N CYS A 473 -3.72 16.22 -4.14
CA CYS A 473 -4.56 15.34 -3.32
C CYS A 473 -5.02 14.12 -4.14
N GLU A 474 -5.37 14.32 -5.40
CA GLU A 474 -5.78 13.24 -6.32
C GLU A 474 -4.64 12.24 -6.54
N ALA A 475 -3.42 12.73 -6.81
CA ALA A 475 -2.24 11.89 -6.95
C ALA A 475 -1.95 11.10 -5.66
N LEU A 476 -1.98 11.76 -4.49
CA LEU A 476 -1.71 11.10 -3.21
C LEU A 476 -2.76 10.04 -2.88
N THR A 477 -4.04 10.30 -3.13
CA THR A 477 -5.12 9.33 -2.88
C THR A 477 -5.04 8.11 -3.80
N MET A 478 -4.69 8.30 -5.09
CA MET A 478 -4.41 7.18 -6.00
C MET A 478 -3.21 6.33 -5.54
N VAL A 479 -2.13 6.97 -5.07
CA VAL A 479 -0.98 6.27 -4.48
C VAL A 479 -1.41 5.46 -3.25
N CYS A 480 -2.24 6.02 -2.37
CA CYS A 480 -2.72 5.30 -1.19
C CYS A 480 -3.52 4.05 -1.57
N ALA A 481 -4.38 4.12 -2.58
CA ALA A 481 -5.10 2.95 -3.10
C ALA A 481 -4.15 1.88 -3.68
N GLN A 482 -3.12 2.30 -4.42
CA GLN A 482 -2.12 1.38 -4.96
C GLN A 482 -1.34 0.66 -3.85
N VAL A 483 -0.98 1.37 -2.76
CA VAL A 483 -0.29 0.78 -1.60
C VAL A 483 -1.16 -0.26 -0.91
N MET A 484 -2.46 -0.01 -0.77
CA MET A 484 -3.40 -1.00 -0.21
C MET A 484 -3.48 -2.26 -1.07
N GLY A 485 -3.53 -2.11 -2.40
CA GLY A 485 -3.49 -3.26 -3.32
C GLY A 485 -2.17 -4.03 -3.27
N ASN A 486 -1.04 -3.31 -3.23
CA ASN A 486 0.29 -3.91 -3.08
C ASN A 486 0.41 -4.68 -1.76
N HIS A 487 -0.19 -4.18 -0.68
CA HIS A 487 -0.19 -4.88 0.61
C HIS A 487 -0.85 -6.25 0.53
N VAL A 488 -2.00 -6.36 -0.15
CA VAL A 488 -2.66 -7.66 -0.37
C VAL A 488 -1.74 -8.60 -1.15
N ALA A 489 -1.07 -8.13 -2.20
CA ALA A 489 -0.12 -8.94 -2.96
C ALA A 489 1.06 -9.43 -2.10
N VAL A 490 1.61 -8.57 -1.23
CA VAL A 490 2.66 -8.93 -0.28
C VAL A 490 2.15 -9.97 0.73
N THR A 491 0.95 -9.80 1.27
CA THR A 491 0.35 -10.75 2.23
C THR A 491 0.14 -12.12 1.59
N VAL A 492 -0.42 -12.18 0.38
CA VAL A 492 -0.59 -13.45 -0.36
C VAL A 492 0.76 -14.09 -0.68
N GLY A 493 1.76 -13.31 -1.12
CA GLY A 493 3.10 -13.83 -1.35
C GLY A 493 3.75 -14.36 -0.07
N GLY A 494 3.57 -13.65 1.06
CA GLY A 494 4.09 -14.03 2.37
C GLY A 494 3.50 -15.34 2.89
N SER A 495 2.20 -15.56 2.72
CA SER A 495 1.50 -16.75 3.23
C SER A 495 1.79 -18.04 2.45
N ASN A 496 2.42 -17.97 1.27
CA ASN A 496 2.64 -19.12 0.38
C ASN A 496 4.10 -19.62 0.42
N GLY A 497 4.72 -19.62 1.59
CA GLY A 497 5.97 -20.34 1.85
C GLY A 497 5.73 -21.84 1.93
N HIS A 498 6.64 -22.66 1.40
CA HIS A 498 6.58 -24.11 1.50
C HIS A 498 7.88 -24.65 2.03
N PHE A 499 7.80 -25.41 3.13
CA PHE A 499 8.95 -26.04 3.78
C PHE A 499 10.08 -25.04 4.02
N GLU A 500 11.30 -25.29 3.53
CA GLU A 500 12.48 -24.46 3.82
C GLU A 500 12.59 -23.17 2.98
N LEU A 501 11.68 -22.91 2.03
CA LEU A 501 11.82 -21.75 1.14
C LEU A 501 10.49 -21.15 0.67
N ASN A 502 10.30 -19.85 0.93
CA ASN A 502 9.29 -19.07 0.21
C ASN A 502 9.86 -18.59 -1.14
N VAL A 503 9.20 -18.98 -2.23
CA VAL A 503 9.60 -18.67 -3.62
C VAL A 503 8.86 -17.46 -4.24
N PHE A 504 8.03 -16.77 -3.47
CA PHE A 504 7.33 -15.54 -3.88
C PHE A 504 8.17 -14.26 -3.64
N LYS A 505 9.46 -14.42 -3.33
CA LYS A 505 10.38 -13.31 -2.97
C LYS A 505 10.35 -12.13 -3.95
N PRO A 506 10.41 -12.32 -5.29
CA PRO A 506 10.43 -11.19 -6.22
C PRO A 506 9.17 -10.32 -6.21
N VAL A 507 7.98 -10.92 -6.12
CA VAL A 507 6.71 -10.16 -6.10
C VAL A 507 6.56 -9.41 -4.77
N ILE A 508 6.97 -10.03 -3.65
CA ILE A 508 7.02 -9.38 -2.33
C ILE A 508 7.93 -8.15 -2.38
N ALA A 509 9.16 -8.33 -2.88
CA ALA A 509 10.15 -7.27 -2.99
C ALA A 509 9.68 -6.11 -3.88
N SER A 510 9.12 -6.43 -5.05
CA SER A 510 8.63 -5.44 -6.01
C SER A 510 7.48 -4.61 -5.42
N ALA A 511 6.46 -5.26 -4.86
CA ALA A 511 5.31 -4.58 -4.28
C ALA A 511 5.67 -3.73 -3.05
N LEU A 512 6.59 -4.22 -2.20
CA LEU A 512 7.10 -3.48 -1.04
C LEU A 512 7.88 -2.24 -1.47
N LEU A 513 8.89 -2.39 -2.33
CA LEU A 513 9.72 -1.27 -2.80
C LEU A 513 8.92 -0.24 -3.61
N HIS A 514 7.96 -0.70 -4.41
CA HIS A 514 7.04 0.19 -5.12
C HIS A 514 6.24 1.05 -4.14
N SER A 515 5.69 0.44 -3.09
CA SER A 515 4.95 1.15 -2.04
C SER A 515 5.83 2.16 -1.29
N ILE A 516 7.05 1.77 -0.90
CA ILE A 516 8.01 2.66 -0.22
C ILE A 516 8.28 3.90 -1.09
N ARG A 517 8.60 3.69 -2.37
CA ARG A 517 8.88 4.78 -3.31
C ARG A 517 7.68 5.69 -3.51
N LEU A 518 6.50 5.13 -3.82
CA LEU A 518 5.30 5.93 -4.09
C LEU A 518 4.90 6.77 -2.90
N VAL A 519 4.88 6.21 -1.68
CA VAL A 519 4.52 6.97 -0.47
C VAL A 519 5.52 8.10 -0.25
N ALA A 520 6.82 7.83 -0.40
CA ALA A 520 7.85 8.82 -0.18
C ALA A 520 7.80 9.97 -1.20
N ASP A 521 7.70 9.64 -2.49
CA ASP A 521 7.66 10.61 -3.58
C ASP A 521 6.35 11.43 -3.53
N ALA A 522 5.20 10.78 -3.29
CA ALA A 522 3.91 11.46 -3.16
C ALA A 522 3.83 12.34 -1.91
N SER A 523 4.39 11.90 -0.78
CA SER A 523 4.45 12.72 0.44
C SER A 523 5.30 13.99 0.22
N ALA A 524 6.44 13.86 -0.45
CA ALA A 524 7.29 15.00 -0.79
C ALA A 524 6.62 15.95 -1.80
N SER A 525 5.97 15.41 -2.84
CA SER A 525 5.25 16.22 -3.83
C SER A 525 4.05 16.95 -3.19
N PHE A 526 3.26 16.24 -2.39
CA PHE A 526 2.12 16.79 -1.67
C PHE A 526 2.54 17.87 -0.67
N GLU A 527 3.64 17.68 0.06
CA GLU A 527 4.20 18.70 0.93
C GLU A 527 4.57 19.96 0.14
N LYS A 528 5.41 19.79 -0.89
CA LYS A 528 6.01 20.90 -1.64
C LYS A 528 4.98 21.69 -2.44
N ASN A 529 4.12 20.99 -3.17
CA ASN A 529 3.24 21.57 -4.18
C ASN A 529 1.81 21.80 -3.64
N CYS A 530 1.50 21.40 -2.40
CA CYS A 530 0.19 21.64 -1.81
C CYS A 530 0.32 22.18 -0.38
N VAL A 531 0.69 21.33 0.59
CA VAL A 531 0.59 21.64 2.03
C VAL A 531 1.32 22.91 2.41
N ARG A 532 2.54 23.12 1.90
CA ARG A 532 3.35 24.30 2.21
C ARG A 532 2.65 25.61 1.87
N GLY A 533 1.96 25.65 0.74
CA GLY A 533 1.28 26.84 0.22
C GLY A 533 -0.19 26.95 0.61
N ILE A 534 -0.73 26.07 1.46
CA ILE A 534 -2.12 26.18 1.93
C ILE A 534 -2.31 27.50 2.69
N GLU A 535 -3.37 28.22 2.34
CA GLU A 535 -3.85 29.39 3.07
C GLU A 535 -5.28 29.16 3.55
N ALA A 536 -5.67 29.86 4.62
CA ALA A 536 -7.03 29.81 5.15
C ALA A 536 -7.84 30.98 4.58
N ASN A 537 -9.01 30.70 4.01
CA ASN A 537 -9.96 31.72 3.60
C ASN A 537 -10.72 32.23 4.83
N ARG A 538 -10.07 33.14 5.58
CA ARG A 538 -10.57 33.66 6.86
C ARG A 538 -11.95 34.32 6.73
N GLU A 539 -12.21 35.01 5.62
CA GLU A 539 -13.51 35.63 5.36
C GLU A 539 -14.60 34.57 5.22
N ARG A 540 -14.37 33.55 4.40
CA ARG A 540 -15.32 32.44 4.23
C ARG A 540 -15.54 31.66 5.51
N ILE A 541 -14.47 31.33 6.25
CA ILE A 541 -14.55 30.62 7.53
C ILE A 541 -15.36 31.44 8.53
N SER A 542 -15.08 32.74 8.67
CA SER A 542 -15.80 33.62 9.60
C SER A 542 -17.28 33.71 9.22
N LYS A 543 -17.60 33.87 7.94
CA LYS A 543 -18.98 33.86 7.45
C LYS A 543 -19.72 32.58 7.86
N LEU A 544 -19.16 31.40 7.54
CA LEU A 544 -19.77 30.12 7.87
C LEU A 544 -19.93 29.90 9.38
N LEU A 545 -18.96 30.35 10.18
CA LEU A 545 -19.01 30.25 11.63
C LEU A 545 -20.19 31.02 12.23
N HIS A 546 -20.42 32.26 11.77
CA HIS A 546 -21.49 33.12 12.29
C HIS A 546 -22.87 32.80 11.70
N GLU A 547 -22.92 32.18 10.52
CA GLU A 547 -24.16 31.66 9.93
C GLU A 547 -24.60 30.32 10.55
N SER A 548 -23.70 29.58 11.21
CA SER A 548 -24.02 28.27 11.78
C SER A 548 -24.85 28.37 13.06
N LEU A 549 -25.73 27.40 13.25
CA LEU A 549 -26.58 27.27 14.44
C LEU A 549 -25.86 26.60 15.62
N MET A 550 -24.69 25.98 15.42
CA MET A 550 -24.06 25.16 16.47
C MET A 550 -23.38 25.98 17.57
N LEU A 551 -23.05 27.25 17.29
CA LEU A 551 -22.57 28.19 18.30
C LEU A 551 -23.58 28.44 19.42
N VAL A 552 -24.85 28.08 19.24
CA VAL A 552 -25.90 28.30 20.24
C VAL A 552 -25.58 27.61 21.58
N THR A 553 -24.82 26.51 21.55
CA THR A 553 -24.38 25.80 22.75
C THR A 553 -23.48 26.65 23.66
N SER A 554 -22.78 27.65 23.10
CA SER A 554 -22.01 28.64 23.87
C SER A 554 -22.88 29.52 24.76
N LEU A 555 -24.17 29.63 24.43
CA LEU A 555 -25.11 30.46 25.18
C LEU A 555 -25.66 29.72 26.42
N ASN A 556 -25.61 28.39 26.44
CA ASN A 556 -26.19 27.57 27.52
C ASN A 556 -25.78 28.02 28.94
N PRO A 557 -24.51 28.34 29.25
CA PRO A 557 -24.11 28.77 30.58
C PRO A 557 -24.73 30.10 31.02
N LYS A 558 -25.15 30.95 30.06
CA LYS A 558 -25.68 32.29 30.32
C LYS A 558 -27.21 32.33 30.30
N ILE A 559 -27.84 31.66 29.34
CA ILE A 559 -29.30 31.72 29.15
C ILE A 559 -30.04 30.42 29.44
N GLY A 560 -29.32 29.33 29.73
CA GLY A 560 -29.90 28.01 29.94
C GLY A 560 -30.28 27.30 28.64
N TYR A 561 -30.45 25.98 28.73
CA TYR A 561 -30.69 25.10 27.57
C TYR A 561 -31.97 25.45 26.80
N ASP A 562 -33.08 25.71 27.50
CA ASP A 562 -34.38 25.94 26.86
C ASP A 562 -34.39 27.22 26.02
N ASN A 563 -33.80 28.31 26.53
CA ASN A 563 -33.66 29.56 25.80
C ASN A 563 -32.71 29.40 24.61
N ALA A 564 -31.58 28.71 24.79
CA ALA A 564 -30.65 28.42 23.70
C ALA A 564 -31.34 27.59 22.60
N ALA A 565 -32.10 26.56 22.96
CA ALA A 565 -32.87 25.76 22.02
C ALA A 565 -33.96 26.59 21.31
N ALA A 566 -34.61 27.52 22.01
CA ALA A 566 -35.57 28.44 21.41
C ALA A 566 -34.92 29.39 20.39
N VAL A 567 -33.72 29.91 20.69
CA VAL A 567 -32.92 30.73 19.75
C VAL A 567 -32.58 29.92 18.50
N ALA A 568 -32.06 28.70 18.65
CA ALA A 568 -31.71 27.83 17.52
C ALA A 568 -32.93 27.51 16.63
N LYS A 569 -34.06 27.11 17.24
CA LYS A 569 -35.29 26.80 16.51
C LYS A 569 -35.85 28.01 15.77
N LYS A 570 -35.75 29.21 16.36
CA LYS A 570 -36.20 30.44 15.71
C LYS A 570 -35.30 30.82 14.54
N ALA A 571 -33.98 30.78 14.74
CA ALA A 571 -32.99 31.06 13.71
C ALA A 571 -33.17 30.14 12.49
N ASP A 572 -33.32 28.84 12.72
CA ASP A 572 -33.58 27.84 11.68
C ASP A 572 -34.88 28.12 10.92
N LYS A 573 -35.99 28.32 11.64
CA LYS A 573 -37.31 28.55 11.05
C LYS A 573 -37.37 29.85 10.23
N GLU A 574 -36.67 30.89 10.64
CA GLU A 574 -36.67 32.21 9.99
C GLU A 574 -35.52 32.38 8.97
N GLY A 575 -34.56 31.45 8.91
CA GLY A 575 -33.34 31.59 8.12
C GLY A 575 -32.44 32.75 8.57
N SER A 576 -32.50 33.12 9.85
CA SER A 576 -31.71 34.21 10.45
C SER A 576 -30.49 33.69 11.21
N THR A 577 -29.56 34.57 11.55
CA THR A 577 -28.44 34.21 12.43
C THR A 577 -28.90 33.98 13.88
N LEU A 578 -28.07 33.28 14.67
CA LEU A 578 -28.32 33.13 16.11
C LEU A 578 -28.39 34.47 16.85
N LYS A 579 -27.54 35.45 16.44
CA LYS A 579 -27.52 36.78 17.05
C LYS A 579 -28.84 37.51 16.86
N GLU A 580 -29.35 37.52 15.63
CA GLU A 580 -30.65 38.13 15.30
C GLU A 580 -31.80 37.44 16.05
N ALA A 581 -31.79 36.10 16.10
CA ALA A 581 -32.81 35.35 16.82
C ALA A 581 -32.79 35.61 18.34
N ALA A 582 -31.60 35.68 18.94
CA ALA A 582 -31.42 35.99 20.36
C ALA A 582 -31.91 37.40 20.71
N LEU A 583 -31.57 38.40 19.89
CA LEU A 583 -32.04 39.77 20.04
C LEU A 583 -33.57 39.88 19.91
N LYS A 584 -34.16 39.24 18.88
CA LYS A 584 -35.62 39.23 18.67
C LYS A 584 -36.38 38.51 19.78
N LEU A 585 -35.77 37.55 20.46
CA LEU A 585 -36.37 36.86 21.61
C LEU A 585 -36.16 37.62 22.92
N GLY A 586 -35.33 38.66 22.94
CA GLY A 586 -35.01 39.43 24.13
C GLY A 586 -34.23 38.64 25.18
N VAL A 587 -33.54 37.57 24.79
CA VAL A 587 -32.80 36.70 25.72
C VAL A 587 -31.38 37.18 25.99
N LEU A 588 -30.79 37.96 25.07
CA LEU A 588 -29.45 38.56 25.18
C LEU A 588 -29.41 39.90 24.46
N THR A 589 -28.54 40.81 24.91
CA THR A 589 -28.13 41.97 24.10
C THR A 589 -27.08 41.58 23.07
N ALA A 590 -26.76 42.50 22.13
CA ALA A 590 -25.75 42.26 21.11
C ALA A 590 -24.36 42.10 21.75
N GLU A 591 -24.06 42.89 22.76
CA GLU A 591 -22.80 42.87 23.52
C GLU A 591 -22.68 41.59 24.34
N GLU A 592 -23.77 41.14 24.98
CA GLU A 592 -23.77 39.88 25.72
C GLU A 592 -23.58 38.67 24.80
N PHE A 593 -24.20 38.68 23.62
CA PHE A 593 -23.99 37.65 22.61
C PHE A 593 -22.53 37.60 22.15
N ASP A 594 -21.97 38.76 21.81
CA ASP A 594 -20.59 38.87 21.34
C ASP A 594 -19.59 38.42 22.42
N MET A 595 -19.84 38.77 23.69
CA MET A 595 -19.04 38.25 24.81
C MET A 595 -19.14 36.72 24.92
N CYS A 596 -20.35 36.14 24.88
CA CYS A 596 -20.52 34.69 25.00
C CYS A 596 -19.80 33.94 23.87
N CYS A 597 -19.93 34.41 22.62
CA CYS A 597 -19.26 33.81 21.48
C CYS A 597 -17.74 34.04 21.46
N PHE A 598 -17.27 35.21 21.92
CA PHE A 598 -15.83 35.51 22.07
C PHE A 598 -15.19 34.60 23.13
N PHE A 599 -15.78 34.51 24.32
CA PHE A 599 -15.30 33.60 25.36
C PHE A 599 -15.35 32.14 24.90
N CYS A 600 -16.31 31.77 24.07
CA CYS A 600 -16.38 30.43 23.49
C CYS A 600 -15.21 30.17 22.52
N SER A 601 -14.93 31.11 21.62
CA SER A 601 -13.79 31.04 20.69
C SER A 601 -12.44 30.90 21.42
N GLN A 602 -12.28 31.55 22.57
CA GLN A 602 -11.09 31.47 23.42
C GLN A 602 -11.08 30.20 24.31
N SER A 603 -12.21 29.80 24.87
CA SER A 603 -12.30 28.61 25.74
C SER A 603 -12.18 27.28 24.98
N PHE A 604 -12.55 27.23 23.69
CA PHE A 604 -12.22 26.10 22.81
C PHE A 604 -10.71 25.95 22.57
N ILE A 605 -9.96 27.06 22.66
CA ILE A 605 -8.49 27.05 22.59
C ILE A 605 -7.91 26.54 23.92
N ASP A 606 -8.46 26.96 25.07
CA ASP A 606 -7.88 26.70 26.38
C ASP A 606 -8.25 25.33 26.99
N GLN A 607 -9.45 24.79 26.75
CA GLN A 607 -9.86 23.50 27.35
C GLN A 607 -9.06 22.29 26.84
N VAL A 608 -8.49 22.37 25.63
CA VAL A 608 -7.65 21.30 25.05
C VAL A 608 -6.19 21.41 25.50
N LEU A 609 -5.72 22.60 25.90
CA LEU A 609 -4.35 22.78 26.44
C LEU A 609 -4.22 22.35 27.92
N LEU A 610 -5.35 22.14 28.60
CA LEU A 610 -5.43 21.68 30.00
C LEU A 610 -5.57 20.15 30.14
N GLN A 611 -5.71 19.40 29.04
CA GLN A 611 -5.64 17.93 28.99
C GLN A 611 -4.34 17.48 28.33
#